data_AF-A0A9C7Z7C1-F1
#
_entry.id   AF-A0A9C7Z7C1-F1
#
_cell.length_a   1.000
_cell.length_b   1.000
_cell.length_c   1.000
_cell.angle_alpha   90.00
_cell.angle_beta   90.00
_cell.angle_gamma   90.00
#
_symmetry.space_group_name_H-M   'P 1'
#
loop_
_entity.id
_entity.type
_entity.pdbx_description
1 polymer ?
#
loop_
_entity_poly.entity_id
_entity_poly.type
_entity_poly.pdbx_seq_one_letter_code
_entity_poly.pdbx_strand_id
1 'polypeptide(L)'
;PPPRGRIPNGLSARERMERKLLTKRGREAYKQRGSTIEAVFGQMVMRGLVRFKLRGQEKVRAEWSLWCTTHNLLKLWRSGWRARQAVE
;
A
#
# COMPACT_ATOMS: atom_id res chain seq x y z
N PRO A 1 23.86 10.67 9.41
CA PRO A 1 24.27 9.34 9.94
C PRO A 1 23.03 8.58 10.43
N PRO A 2 23.00 7.22 10.42
CA PRO A 2 21.85 6.46 10.92
C PRO A 2 21.60 6.78 12.40
N PRO A 3 20.35 7.09 12.80
CA PRO A 3 20.04 7.41 14.19
C PRO A 3 20.29 6.19 15.08
N ARG A 4 20.94 6.41 16.23
CA ARG A 4 21.24 5.39 17.24
C ARG A 4 20.42 5.64 18.51
N GLY A 5 20.29 4.60 19.34
CA GLY A 5 19.60 4.67 20.63
C GLY A 5 18.07 4.65 20.54
N ARG A 6 17.42 4.67 21.72
CA ARG A 6 15.96 4.65 21.89
C ARG A 6 15.29 5.78 21.11
N ILE A 7 14.10 5.52 20.57
CA ILE A 7 13.30 6.56 19.91
C ILE A 7 12.82 7.54 21.00
N PRO A 8 13.10 8.85 20.88
CA PRO A 8 12.58 9.85 21.80
C PRO A 8 11.06 9.81 21.91
N ASN A 9 10.53 10.04 23.12
CA ASN A 9 9.09 10.20 23.32
C ASN A 9 8.62 11.53 22.71
N GLY A 10 7.35 11.62 22.30
CA GLY A 10 6.75 12.86 21.78
C GLY A 10 6.96 13.12 20.28
N LEU A 11 7.70 12.28 19.56
CA LEU A 11 7.81 12.40 18.10
C LEU A 11 6.47 12.16 17.41
N SER A 12 6.14 13.02 16.46
CA SER A 12 5.00 12.85 15.54
C SER A 12 5.16 11.60 14.67
N ALA A 13 4.06 11.13 14.09
CA ALA A 13 4.09 10.00 13.16
C ALA A 13 5.05 10.24 11.98
N ARG A 14 5.11 11.48 11.48
CA ARG A 14 6.03 11.88 10.40
C ARG A 14 7.48 11.76 10.85
N GLU A 15 7.85 12.34 11.98
CA GLU A 15 9.24 12.32 12.47
C GLU A 15 9.69 10.90 12.82
N ARG A 16 8.78 10.06 13.33
CA ARG A 16 9.04 8.63 13.55
C ARG A 16 9.32 7.90 12.24
N MET A 17 8.55 8.20 11.19
CA MET A 17 8.78 7.61 9.86
C MET A 17 10.11 8.08 9.27
N GLU A 18 10.42 9.37 9.37
CA GLU A 18 11.69 9.95 8.92
C GLU A 18 12.89 9.29 9.62
N ARG A 19 12.84 9.20 10.96
CA ARG A 19 13.86 8.47 11.74
C ARG A 19 13.99 7.02 11.30
N LYS A 20 12.88 6.32 11.04
CA LYS A 20 12.88 4.94 10.54
C LYS A 20 13.60 4.85 9.18
N LEU A 21 13.29 5.74 8.24
CA LEU A 21 13.89 5.75 6.90
C LEU A 21 15.39 6.04 6.91
N LEU A 22 15.92 6.71 7.93
CA LEU A 22 17.37 6.94 8.04
C LEU A 22 18.16 5.68 8.40
N THR A 23 17.52 4.66 9.00
CA THR A 23 18.18 3.39 9.39
C THR A 23 18.43 2.49 8.17
N LYS A 24 19.49 1.68 8.19
CA LYS A 24 19.79 0.72 7.10
C LYS A 24 18.61 -0.23 6.86
N ARG A 25 18.07 -0.82 7.94
CA ARG A 25 16.89 -1.70 7.89
C ARG A 25 15.66 -0.99 7.32
N GLY A 26 15.42 0.26 7.72
CA GLY A 26 14.29 1.04 7.24
C GLY A 26 14.38 1.38 5.76
N ARG A 27 15.59 1.70 5.25
CA ARG A 27 15.82 1.92 3.81
C ARG A 27 15.58 0.65 3.00
N GLU A 28 16.11 -0.48 3.46
CA GLU A 28 15.93 -1.75 2.75
C GLU A 28 14.43 -2.14 2.68
N ALA A 29 13.72 -2.03 3.80
CA ALA A 29 12.28 -2.26 3.81
C ALA A 29 11.51 -1.26 2.93
N TYR A 30 11.92 0.01 2.90
CA TYR A 30 11.28 1.03 2.08
C TYR A 30 11.53 0.81 0.58
N LYS A 31 12.71 0.31 0.20
CA LYS A 31 13.04 -0.01 -1.20
C LYS A 31 12.06 -1.02 -1.82
N GLN A 32 11.55 -1.95 -1.02
CA GLN A 32 10.54 -2.92 -1.45
C GLN A 32 9.20 -2.28 -1.87
N ARG A 33 8.95 -1.01 -1.56
CA ARG A 33 7.73 -0.30 -2.00
C ARG A 33 7.66 -0.15 -3.51
N GLY A 34 8.80 0.02 -4.17
CA GLY A 34 8.87 0.23 -5.63
C GLY A 34 8.24 -0.92 -6.41
N SER A 35 8.56 -2.16 -6.03
CA SER A 35 8.03 -3.37 -6.68
C SER A 35 6.63 -3.78 -6.19
N THR A 36 6.21 -3.28 -5.03
CA THR A 36 4.95 -3.67 -4.40
C THR A 36 3.89 -2.59 -4.56
N ILE A 37 3.81 -1.64 -3.63
CA ILE A 37 2.68 -0.72 -3.52
C ILE A 37 2.72 0.40 -4.57
N GLU A 38 3.91 0.83 -4.99
CA GLU A 38 4.04 1.91 -6.00
C GLU A 38 3.52 1.43 -7.36
N ALA A 39 3.81 0.19 -7.75
CA ALA A 39 3.25 -0.42 -8.95
C ALA A 39 1.71 -0.50 -8.89
N VAL A 40 1.13 -0.86 -7.73
CA VAL A 40 -0.33 -0.89 -7.55
C VAL A 40 -0.92 0.51 -7.72
N PHE A 41 -0.35 1.54 -7.08
CA PHE A 41 -0.82 2.91 -7.24
C PHE A 41 -0.74 3.40 -8.69
N GLY A 42 0.36 3.12 -9.40
CA GLY A 42 0.50 3.45 -10.82
C GLY A 42 -0.59 2.77 -11.66
N GLN A 43 -0.86 1.48 -11.41
CA GLN A 43 -1.92 0.75 -12.10
C GLN A 43 -3.33 1.29 -11.79
N MET A 44 -3.58 1.78 -10.57
CA MET A 44 -4.85 2.43 -10.22
C MET A 44 -5.06 3.72 -11.02
N VAL A 45 -4.03 4.56 -11.11
CA VAL A 45 -4.08 5.81 -11.91
C VAL A 45 -4.31 5.49 -13.39
N MET A 46 -3.61 4.50 -13.94
CA MET A 46 -3.81 4.05 -15.34
C MET A 46 -5.21 3.47 -15.58
N ARG A 47 -5.89 2.98 -14.54
CA ARG A 47 -7.29 2.54 -14.59
C ARG A 47 -8.30 3.67 -14.34
N GLY A 48 -7.84 4.92 -14.21
CA GLY A 48 -8.68 6.10 -14.09
C GLY A 48 -8.94 6.59 -12.66
N LEU A 49 -8.36 5.97 -11.63
CA LEU A 49 -8.46 6.46 -10.25
C LEU A 49 -7.48 7.61 -10.00
N VAL A 50 -7.81 8.79 -10.51
CA VAL A 50 -7.03 10.02 -10.29
C VAL A 50 -7.55 10.81 -9.09
N ARG A 51 -8.85 10.69 -8.78
CA ARG A 51 -9.51 11.33 -7.65
C ARG A 51 -10.62 10.45 -7.10
N PHE A 52 -10.80 10.46 -5.78
CA PHE A 52 -11.96 9.85 -5.15
C PHE A 52 -13.21 10.65 -5.46
N LYS A 53 -14.32 9.96 -5.68
CA LYS A 53 -15.64 10.56 -5.91
C LYS A 53 -16.35 10.89 -4.60
N LEU A 54 -16.09 10.10 -3.56
CA LEU A 54 -16.71 10.28 -2.25
C LEU A 54 -15.88 11.22 -1.36
N ARG A 55 -16.54 11.82 -0.36
CA ARG A 55 -15.91 12.69 0.65
C ARG A 55 -16.11 12.09 2.05
N GLY A 56 -15.15 12.34 2.93
CA GLY A 56 -15.09 11.76 4.26
C GLY A 56 -14.33 10.44 4.30
N GLN A 57 -13.54 10.24 5.36
CA GLN A 57 -12.59 9.13 5.47
C GLN A 57 -13.25 7.75 5.36
N GLU A 58 -14.43 7.58 5.95
CA GLU A 58 -15.18 6.33 5.90
C GLU A 58 -15.61 5.97 4.48
N LYS A 59 -16.24 6.90 3.77
CA LYS A 59 -16.70 6.69 2.39
C LYS A 59 -15.54 6.48 1.42
N VAL A 60 -14.46 7.26 1.58
CA VAL A 60 -13.24 7.09 0.78
C VAL A 60 -12.60 5.72 1.02
N ARG A 61 -12.62 5.20 2.26
CA ARG A 61 -12.15 3.83 2.55
C ARG A 61 -12.97 2.77 1.83
N ALA A 62 -14.30 2.93 1.78
CA ALA A 62 -15.17 2.01 1.03
C ALA A 62 -14.86 2.07 -0.48
N GLU A 63 -14.74 3.27 -1.05
CA GLU A 63 -14.36 3.46 -2.46
C GLU A 63 -13.00 2.84 -2.77
N TRP A 64 -11.99 3.09 -1.93
CA TRP A 64 -10.66 2.49 -2.07
C TRP A 64 -10.70 0.95 -2.00
N SER A 65 -11.52 0.40 -1.10
CA SER A 65 -11.68 -1.06 -0.98
C SER A 65 -12.26 -1.66 -2.26
N LEU A 66 -13.25 -1.02 -2.88
CA LEU A 66 -13.80 -1.44 -4.16
C LEU A 66 -12.74 -1.42 -5.29
N TRP A 67 -11.94 -0.36 -5.36
CA TRP A 67 -10.83 -0.26 -6.32
C TRP A 67 -9.80 -1.38 -6.15
N CYS A 68 -9.39 -1.66 -4.90
CA CYS A 68 -8.52 -2.78 -4.55
C CYS A 68 -9.13 -4.13 -4.94
N THR A 69 -10.41 -4.35 -4.65
CA THR A 69 -11.10 -5.60 -5.01
C THR A 69 -11.09 -5.82 -6.51
N THR A 70 -11.52 -4.84 -7.30
CA THR A 70 -11.52 -4.99 -8.78
C THR A 70 -10.10 -5.16 -9.34
N HIS A 71 -9.11 -4.52 -8.73
CA HIS A 71 -7.70 -4.69 -9.09
C HIS A 71 -7.23 -6.14 -8.86
N ASN A 72 -7.49 -6.67 -7.67
CA ASN A 72 -7.08 -8.01 -7.28
C ASN A 72 -7.80 -9.08 -8.11
N LEU A 73 -9.09 -8.93 -8.36
CA LEU A 73 -9.86 -9.81 -9.24
C LEU A 73 -9.28 -9.87 -10.64
N LEU A 74 -8.95 -8.71 -11.22
CA LEU A 74 -8.31 -8.64 -12.54
C LEU A 74 -6.93 -9.33 -12.56
N LYS A 75 -6.15 -9.23 -11.48
CA LYS A 75 -4.87 -9.94 -11.38
C LYS A 75 -5.05 -11.46 -11.29
N LEU A 76 -6.00 -11.94 -10.48
CA LEU A 76 -6.32 -13.36 -10.37
C LEU A 76 -6.78 -13.94 -11.71
N TRP A 77 -7.66 -13.22 -12.41
CA TRP A 77 -8.11 -13.63 -13.74
C TRP A 77 -6.95 -13.70 -14.74
N ARG A 78 -6.10 -12.67 -14.80
CA ARG A 78 -4.93 -12.64 -15.70
C ARG A 78 -3.87 -13.68 -15.37
N SER A 79 -3.73 -14.08 -14.11
CA SER A 79 -2.78 -15.13 -13.71
C SER A 79 -3.25 -16.53 -14.10
N GLY A 80 -4.45 -16.66 -14.69
CA GLY A 80 -5.06 -17.97 -14.96
C GLY A 80 -5.46 -18.71 -13.68
N TRP A 81 -5.63 -17.98 -12.56
CA TRP A 81 -6.00 -18.61 -11.30
C TRP A 81 -7.40 -19.21 -11.43
N ARG A 82 -7.50 -20.51 -11.16
CA ARG A 82 -8.77 -21.23 -11.07
C ARG A 82 -9.09 -21.48 -9.61
N ALA A 83 -10.29 -21.14 -9.20
CA ALA A 83 -10.76 -21.53 -7.88
C ALA A 83 -10.74 -23.05 -7.79
N ARG A 84 -10.17 -23.60 -6.72
CA ARG A 84 -10.32 -25.02 -6.42
C ARG A 84 -11.81 -25.27 -6.24
N GLN A 85 -12.35 -26.25 -6.96
CA GLN A 85 -13.70 -26.73 -6.65
C GLN A 85 -13.69 -27.23 -5.21
N ALA A 86 -14.62 -26.76 -4.41
CA ALA A 86 -14.88 -27.37 -3.12
C ALA A 86 -15.37 -28.79 -3.42
N VAL A 87 -14.60 -29.78 -3.01
CA VAL A 87 -15.07 -31.16 -2.95
C VAL A 87 -16.05 -31.19 -1.78
N GLU A 88 -17.32 -31.50 -2.06
CA GLU A 88 -18.34 -31.77 -1.05
C GLU A 88 -17.99 -33.01 -0.22
#